data_AF-A0A0J1B7G8-F1
#
_entry.id   AF-A0A0J1B7G8-F1
#
_cell.length_a   1.000
_cell.length_b   1.000
_cell.length_c   1.000
_cell.angle_alpha   90.00
_cell.angle_beta   90.00
_cell.angle_gamma   90.00
#
_symmetry.space_group_name_H-M   'P 1'
#
loop_
_entity.id
_entity.type
_entity.pdbx_description
1 polymer ?
#
loop_
_entity_poly.entity_id
_entity_poly.type
_entity_poly.pdbx_seq_one_letter_code
_entity_poly.pdbx_strand_id
1 'polypeptide(L)'
;MSSTNDENSPASAPSGAGAESSSRSTSTPEQQEPGCMPIAIACTLLMGIVSFVFCGVTTWVLFQKRTEVAVRTLVGYVDVIEQSLLPPDEKKSVIEQLETTIKEMRAEDYPQERASAVMQRLVRLPIPQYGELDVIDAFIQDNFDDAERDDGLKQISRLRRAIERGKATVIDVNDVLLPTTQVDTTHPLGRVLKQPLAADEIRDVVERAKLVGDRDDLADQFFERKPIDEILKRELTAAVDQGGF
;
A
#
# COMPACT_ATOMS: atom_id res chain seq x y z
N MET A 1 -36.39 -28.94 -33.68
CA MET A 1 -36.65 -27.62 -34.28
C MET A 1 -37.65 -27.83 -35.39
N SER A 2 -38.94 -27.62 -35.09
CA SER A 2 -40.07 -27.77 -36.02
C SER A 2 -40.55 -26.40 -36.48
N SER A 3 -41.00 -26.38 -37.73
CA SER A 3 -41.37 -25.27 -38.59
C SER A 3 -42.69 -24.55 -38.25
N THR A 4 -42.83 -23.32 -38.81
CA THR A 4 -44.03 -22.71 -39.45
C THR A 4 -45.27 -22.43 -38.56
N ASN A 5 -46.11 -21.41 -38.75
CA ASN A 5 -46.25 -20.22 -39.61
C ASN A 5 -47.56 -19.52 -39.15
N ASP A 6 -47.72 -18.23 -39.51
CA ASP A 6 -48.98 -17.54 -39.86
C ASP A 6 -50.09 -17.43 -38.76
N GLU A 7 -50.96 -16.42 -38.66
CA GLU A 7 -51.49 -15.46 -39.62
C GLU A 7 -52.34 -14.39 -38.85
N ASN A 8 -52.69 -13.30 -39.56
CA ASN A 8 -53.98 -12.60 -39.50
C ASN A 8 -54.18 -11.34 -38.60
N SER A 9 -53.92 -10.17 -39.21
CA SER A 9 -54.78 -8.97 -39.10
C SER A 9 -56.06 -9.18 -39.93
N PRO A 10 -57.23 -8.57 -39.62
CA PRO A 10 -57.55 -7.28 -40.24
C PRO A 10 -58.52 -6.32 -39.51
N ALA A 11 -58.29 -5.03 -39.76
CA ALA A 11 -59.19 -3.92 -40.10
C ALA A 11 -60.59 -3.75 -39.47
N SER A 12 -60.89 -2.50 -39.09
CA SER A 12 -62.01 -1.70 -39.65
C SER A 12 -61.94 -0.22 -39.23
N ALA A 13 -61.74 0.68 -40.20
CA ALA A 13 -62.31 2.03 -40.26
C ALA A 13 -63.72 1.91 -40.93
N PRO A 14 -64.54 2.96 -41.27
CA PRO A 14 -64.25 4.40 -41.42
C PRO A 14 -65.43 5.38 -41.12
N SER A 15 -65.23 6.68 -41.40
CA SER A 15 -66.16 7.70 -41.96
C SER A 15 -65.80 9.08 -41.38
N GLY A 16 -65.29 10.09 -42.11
CA GLY A 16 -65.86 10.81 -43.28
C GLY A 16 -66.87 11.86 -42.78
N ALA A 17 -66.88 13.17 -43.04
CA ALA A 17 -66.27 14.16 -43.94
C ALA A 17 -66.42 15.55 -43.23
N GLY A 18 -65.66 16.62 -43.46
CA GLY A 18 -65.43 17.39 -44.69
C GLY A 18 -65.57 18.90 -44.39
N ALA A 19 -64.83 19.73 -45.14
CA ALA A 19 -64.95 21.20 -45.33
C ALA A 19 -64.64 22.10 -44.10
N GLU A 20 -63.99 23.27 -44.14
CA GLU A 20 -63.68 24.28 -45.18
C GLU A 20 -62.72 25.30 -44.47
N SER A 21 -61.63 25.79 -45.06
CA SER A 21 -61.54 26.99 -45.91
C SER A 21 -60.60 28.03 -45.28
N SER A 22 -59.78 28.65 -46.14
CA SER A 22 -59.13 29.96 -46.00
C SER A 22 -57.95 30.03 -45.00
N SER A 23 -56.78 30.57 -45.33
CA SER A 23 -56.41 31.50 -46.41
C SER A 23 -54.89 31.75 -46.35
N ARG A 24 -54.28 32.02 -47.52
CA ARG A 24 -53.16 32.97 -47.78
C ARG A 24 -51.95 32.97 -46.82
N SER A 25 -50.70 32.96 -47.24
CA SER A 25 -50.04 33.27 -48.50
C SER A 25 -48.54 32.97 -48.34
N THR A 26 -47.87 32.87 -49.49
CA THR A 26 -46.48 33.29 -49.75
C THR A 26 -45.32 32.39 -49.29
N SER A 27 -44.68 31.82 -50.31
CA SER A 27 -43.31 31.35 -50.43
C SER A 27 -42.24 32.31 -49.86
N THR A 28 -41.43 31.74 -48.97
CA THR A 28 -39.95 31.79 -48.78
C THR A 28 -39.21 33.13 -48.91
N PRO A 29 -38.34 33.43 -47.91
CA PRO A 29 -36.92 33.19 -48.14
C PRO A 29 -36.29 32.35 -47.02
N GLU A 30 -35.35 31.49 -47.39
CA GLU A 30 -34.50 30.72 -46.49
C GLU A 30 -33.83 31.66 -45.47
N GLN A 31 -34.20 31.54 -44.20
CA GLN A 31 -33.45 32.12 -43.09
C GLN A 31 -33.01 30.99 -42.19
N GLN A 32 -31.73 30.68 -42.31
CA GLN A 32 -30.98 29.78 -41.45
C GLN A 32 -31.09 30.27 -40.01
N GLU A 33 -32.02 29.70 -39.25
CA GLU A 33 -32.21 30.01 -37.84
C GLU A 33 -30.93 29.65 -37.06
N PRO A 34 -30.53 30.43 -36.04
CA PRO A 34 -29.22 30.32 -35.41
C PRO A 34 -29.12 28.96 -34.72
N GLY A 35 -28.45 28.02 -35.38
CA GLY A 35 -28.35 26.65 -34.91
C GLY A 35 -27.80 26.61 -33.49
N CYS A 36 -28.39 25.80 -32.61
CA CYS A 36 -27.84 25.53 -31.28
C CYS A 36 -26.50 24.75 -31.32
N MET A 37 -26.01 24.37 -32.50
CA MET A 37 -24.75 23.66 -32.70
C MET A 37 -23.51 24.41 -32.18
N PRO A 38 -23.28 25.72 -32.43
CA PRO A 38 -22.13 26.44 -31.91
C PRO A 38 -22.21 26.65 -30.40
N ILE A 39 -23.44 26.80 -29.85
CA ILE A 39 -23.66 26.92 -28.41
C ILE A 39 -23.37 25.60 -27.72
N ALA A 40 -23.85 24.47 -28.25
CA ALA A 40 -23.54 23.15 -27.72
C ALA A 40 -22.02 22.87 -27.76
N ILE A 41 -21.35 23.20 -28.86
CA ILE A 41 -19.90 23.08 -28.99
C ILE A 41 -19.18 23.97 -27.96
N ALA A 42 -19.59 25.24 -27.81
CA ALA A 42 -19.02 26.15 -26.81
C ALA A 42 -19.23 25.65 -25.37
N CYS A 43 -20.41 25.11 -25.06
CA CYS A 43 -20.72 24.52 -23.76
C CYS A 43 -19.87 23.28 -23.46
N THR A 44 -19.70 22.37 -24.43
CA THR A 44 -18.83 21.18 -24.25
C THR A 44 -17.36 21.56 -24.10
N LEU A 45 -16.91 22.59 -24.81
CA LEU A 45 -15.53 23.08 -24.73
C LEU A 45 -15.26 23.78 -23.40
N LEU A 46 -16.22 24.57 -22.90
CA LEU A 46 -16.17 25.14 -21.54
C LEU A 46 -16.17 24.06 -20.45
N MET A 47 -17.04 23.05 -20.56
CA MET A 47 -17.03 21.91 -19.64
C MET A 47 -15.69 21.17 -19.66
N GLY A 48 -15.11 20.95 -20.86
CA GLY A 48 -13.78 20.34 -21.00
C GLY A 48 -12.67 21.14 -20.31
N ILE A 49 -12.67 22.47 -20.47
CA ILE A 49 -11.71 23.36 -19.80
C ILE A 49 -11.90 23.32 -18.27
N VAL A 50 -13.15 23.38 -17.79
CA VAL A 50 -13.46 23.30 -16.35
C VAL A 50 -13.00 21.96 -15.78
N SER A 51 -13.27 20.84 -16.47
CA SER A 51 -12.80 19.52 -16.06
C SER A 51 -11.27 19.43 -16.01
N PHE A 52 -10.56 20.03 -16.97
CA PHE A 52 -9.11 20.04 -16.99
C PHE A 52 -8.52 20.86 -15.84
N VAL A 53 -9.05 22.06 -15.59
CA VAL A 53 -8.64 22.90 -14.45
C VAL A 53 -8.95 22.19 -13.14
N PHE A 54 -10.13 21.60 -12.99
CA PHE A 54 -10.50 20.87 -11.78
C PHE A 54 -9.59 19.67 -11.55
N CYS A 55 -9.25 18.92 -12.60
CA CYS A 55 -8.29 17.82 -12.53
C CYS A 55 -6.91 18.33 -12.09
N GLY A 56 -6.39 19.40 -12.71
CA GLY A 56 -5.11 20.01 -12.33
C GLY A 56 -5.07 20.50 -10.88
N VAL A 57 -6.12 21.21 -10.44
CA VAL A 57 -6.25 21.69 -9.05
C VAL A 57 -6.36 20.51 -8.08
N THR A 58 -7.14 19.49 -8.40
CA THR A 58 -7.28 18.30 -7.54
C THR A 58 -5.95 17.58 -7.42
N THR A 59 -5.24 17.37 -8.53
CA THR A 59 -3.89 16.78 -8.53
C THR A 59 -2.91 17.62 -7.71
N TRP A 60 -2.92 18.94 -7.86
CA TRP A 60 -2.07 19.85 -7.07
C TRP A 60 -2.39 19.80 -5.57
N VAL A 61 -3.67 19.82 -5.20
CA VAL A 61 -4.13 19.66 -3.80
C VAL A 61 -3.73 18.30 -3.25
N LEU A 62 -3.88 17.22 -4.04
CA LEU A 62 -3.44 15.89 -3.64
C LEU A 62 -1.93 15.84 -3.41
N PHE A 63 -1.13 16.50 -4.25
CA PHE A 63 0.31 16.61 -4.05
C PHE A 63 0.65 17.35 -2.76
N GLN A 64 0.00 18.47 -2.46
CA GLN A 64 0.20 19.17 -1.17
C GLN A 64 -0.14 18.30 0.04
N LYS A 65 -1.17 17.45 -0.06
CA LYS A 65 -1.59 16.57 1.03
C LYS A 65 -0.72 15.32 1.21
N ARG A 66 0.17 14.96 0.29
CA ARG A 66 0.98 13.73 0.39
C ARG A 66 1.88 13.72 1.63
N THR A 67 2.58 14.82 1.90
CA THR A 67 3.48 14.92 3.06
C THR A 67 2.68 14.87 4.37
N GLU A 68 1.51 15.49 4.43
CA GLU A 68 0.62 15.43 5.60
C GLU A 68 0.12 14.01 5.87
N VAL A 69 -0.27 13.27 4.82
CA VAL A 69 -0.65 11.86 4.94
C VAL A 69 0.53 11.01 5.40
N ALA A 70 1.72 11.21 4.83
CA ALA A 70 2.92 10.50 5.25
C ALA A 70 3.26 10.74 6.72
N VAL A 71 3.22 12.00 7.17
CA VAL A 71 3.40 12.38 8.58
C VAL A 71 2.37 11.68 9.47
N ARG A 72 1.09 11.67 9.08
CA ARG A 72 0.04 11.00 9.86
C ARG A 72 0.27 9.49 9.93
N THR A 73 0.70 8.86 8.85
CA THR A 73 1.07 7.44 8.83
C THR A 73 2.25 7.16 9.74
N LEU A 74 3.29 7.98 9.72
CA LEU A 74 4.44 7.84 10.62
C LEU A 74 4.08 7.99 12.08
N VAL A 75 3.21 8.96 12.42
CA VAL A 75 2.72 9.13 13.80
C VAL A 75 2.00 7.87 14.27
N GLY A 76 1.07 7.33 13.47
CA GLY A 76 0.40 6.08 13.83
C GLY A 76 1.35 4.86 13.86
N TYR A 77 2.43 4.91 13.10
CA TYR A 77 3.46 3.87 13.12
C TYR A 77 4.32 3.92 14.38
N VAL A 78 4.57 5.10 14.96
CA VAL A 78 5.24 5.22 16.27
C VAL A 78 4.48 4.44 17.34
N ASP A 79 3.15 4.55 17.39
CA ASP A 79 2.31 3.79 18.33
C ASP A 79 2.48 2.26 18.15
N VAL A 80 2.66 1.81 16.91
CA VAL A 80 2.95 0.39 16.59
C VAL A 80 4.31 -0.02 17.14
N ILE A 81 5.33 0.84 17.01
CA ILE A 81 6.68 0.57 17.55
C ILE A 81 6.67 0.54 19.07
N GLU A 82 5.94 1.44 19.73
CA GLU A 82 5.80 1.46 21.19
C GLU A 82 5.26 0.14 21.73
N GLN A 83 4.28 -0.44 21.04
CA GLN A 83 3.64 -1.71 21.41
C GLN A 83 4.40 -2.95 20.92
N SER A 84 5.45 -2.78 20.11
CA SER A 84 6.24 -3.90 19.57
C SER A 84 7.07 -4.62 20.64
N LEU A 85 7.59 -5.79 20.27
CA LEU A 85 8.47 -6.61 21.12
C LEU A 85 9.95 -6.20 21.02
N LEU A 86 10.26 -5.02 20.46
CA LEU A 86 11.64 -4.53 20.38
C LEU A 86 12.26 -4.33 21.77
N PRO A 87 13.58 -4.58 21.92
CA PRO A 87 14.32 -4.24 23.12
C PRO A 87 14.13 -2.77 23.51
N PRO A 88 14.03 -2.42 24.81
CA PRO A 88 13.70 -1.06 25.24
C PRO A 88 14.62 0.04 24.67
N ASP A 89 15.92 -0.22 24.61
CA ASP A 89 16.91 0.75 24.10
C ASP A 89 16.78 0.95 22.59
N GLU A 90 16.62 -0.14 21.82
CA GLU A 90 16.39 -0.09 20.37
C GLU A 90 15.06 0.58 20.05
N LYS A 91 13.99 0.23 20.79
CA LYS A 91 12.66 0.83 20.65
C LYS A 91 12.72 2.35 20.83
N LYS A 92 13.40 2.82 21.89
CA LYS A 92 13.58 4.25 22.13
C LYS A 92 14.35 4.94 21.00
N SER A 93 15.45 4.34 20.55
CA SER A 93 16.26 4.86 19.44
C SER A 93 15.45 4.95 18.13
N VAL A 94 14.68 3.92 17.78
CA VAL A 94 13.78 3.91 16.62
C VAL A 94 12.75 5.03 16.72
N ILE A 95 12.07 5.15 17.86
CA ILE A 95 11.05 6.18 18.06
C ILE A 95 11.66 7.58 17.89
N GLU A 96 12.81 7.85 18.51
CA GLU A 96 13.50 9.14 18.39
C GLU A 96 13.87 9.48 16.94
N GLN A 97 14.35 8.48 16.17
CA GLN A 97 14.64 8.65 14.75
C GLN A 97 13.38 8.95 13.92
N LEU A 98 12.27 8.25 14.19
CA LEU A 98 10.99 8.49 13.51
C LEU A 98 10.41 9.85 13.88
N GLU A 99 10.43 10.25 15.15
CA GLU A 99 9.96 11.56 15.60
C GLU A 99 10.78 12.71 15.01
N THR A 100 12.10 12.54 14.95
CA THR A 100 12.99 13.50 14.27
C THR A 100 12.62 13.63 12.80
N THR A 101 12.43 12.50 12.12
CA THR A 101 12.02 12.47 10.70
C THR A 101 10.65 13.13 10.51
N ILE A 102 9.68 12.85 11.37
CA ILE A 102 8.36 13.49 11.38
C ILE A 102 8.49 15.01 11.53
N LYS A 103 9.34 15.48 12.44
CA LYS A 103 9.58 16.91 12.66
C LYS A 103 10.17 17.57 11.43
N GLU A 104 11.14 16.94 10.77
CA GLU A 104 11.70 17.43 9.51
C GLU A 104 10.64 17.47 8.40
N MET A 105 9.84 16.42 8.25
CA MET A 105 8.78 16.32 7.23
C MET A 105 7.65 17.35 7.41
N ARG A 106 7.50 17.93 8.61
CA ARG A 106 6.53 19.00 8.89
C ARG A 106 7.02 20.40 8.52
N ALA A 107 8.30 20.56 8.15
CA ALA A 107 8.80 21.83 7.67
C ALA A 107 8.07 22.24 6.38
N GLU A 108 7.73 23.52 6.24
CA GLU A 108 6.93 24.04 5.11
C GLU A 108 7.60 23.79 3.75
N ASP A 109 8.93 23.71 3.73
CA ASP A 109 9.78 23.54 2.55
C ASP A 109 10.29 22.10 2.37
N TYR A 110 9.74 21.11 3.10
CA TYR A 110 10.20 19.75 3.00
C TYR A 110 9.88 19.14 1.60
N PRO A 111 10.89 18.66 0.84
CA PRO A 111 10.67 18.12 -0.50
C PRO A 111 9.77 16.88 -0.51
N GLN A 112 8.77 16.86 -1.40
CA GLN A 112 7.79 15.75 -1.49
C GLN A 112 8.45 14.44 -1.97
N GLU A 113 9.46 14.55 -2.82
CA GLU A 113 10.26 13.43 -3.31
C GLU A 113 10.99 12.76 -2.15
N ARG A 114 11.54 13.56 -1.23
CA ARG A 114 12.22 13.07 -0.02
C ARG A 114 11.22 12.39 0.92
N ALA A 115 10.02 12.95 1.09
CA ALA A 115 8.96 12.32 1.90
C ALA A 115 8.56 10.96 1.34
N SER A 116 8.43 10.86 0.01
CA SER A 116 8.11 9.62 -0.68
C SER A 116 9.23 8.58 -0.53
N ALA A 117 10.49 9.01 -0.67
CA ALA A 117 11.67 8.16 -0.49
C ALA A 117 11.74 7.55 0.92
N VAL A 118 11.53 8.36 1.95
CA VAL A 118 11.48 7.91 3.35
C VAL A 118 10.39 6.85 3.52
N MET A 119 9.17 7.13 3.04
CA MET A 119 8.05 6.19 3.18
C MET A 119 8.31 4.86 2.45
N GLN A 120 8.82 4.90 1.22
CA GLN A 120 9.11 3.69 0.44
C GLN A 120 10.12 2.77 1.14
N ARG A 121 11.13 3.34 1.79
CA ARG A 121 12.11 2.56 2.55
C ARG A 121 11.51 2.05 3.85
N LEU A 122 10.80 2.89 4.59
CA LEU A 122 10.24 2.52 5.89
C LEU A 122 9.21 1.39 5.78
N VAL A 123 8.30 1.42 4.80
CA VAL A 123 7.26 0.38 4.66
C VAL A 123 7.83 -1.00 4.31
N ARG A 124 9.08 -1.08 3.86
CA ARG A 124 9.77 -2.33 3.57
C ARG A 124 10.48 -2.89 4.79
N LEU A 125 10.81 -2.06 5.78
CA LEU A 125 11.57 -2.48 6.96
C LEU A 125 10.67 -3.23 7.95
N PRO A 126 11.03 -4.45 8.36
CA PRO A 126 10.27 -5.27 9.32
C PRO A 126 10.53 -4.84 10.77
N ILE A 127 10.36 -3.56 11.11
CA ILE A 127 10.80 -3.01 12.40
C ILE A 127 10.11 -3.70 13.60
N PRO A 128 8.76 -3.78 13.67
CA PRO A 128 8.10 -4.46 14.78
C PRO A 128 8.46 -5.95 14.86
N GLN A 129 8.58 -6.59 13.70
CA GLN A 129 8.89 -8.02 13.57
C GLN A 129 10.31 -8.36 14.00
N TYR A 130 11.22 -7.39 13.98
CA TYR A 130 12.58 -7.61 14.43
C TYR A 130 12.63 -8.03 15.91
N GLY A 131 11.73 -7.49 16.74
CA GLY A 131 11.54 -7.93 18.12
C GLY A 131 10.86 -9.29 18.23
N GLU A 132 9.94 -9.63 17.31
CA GLU A 132 9.37 -10.99 17.23
C GLU A 132 10.48 -12.02 16.98
N LEU A 133 11.44 -11.74 16.09
CA LEU A 133 12.60 -12.60 15.85
C LEU A 133 13.50 -12.76 17.09
N ASP A 134 13.62 -11.73 17.94
CA ASP A 134 14.39 -11.84 19.19
C ASP A 134 13.71 -12.79 20.19
N VAL A 135 12.38 -12.83 20.21
CA VAL A 135 11.63 -13.82 21.01
C VAL A 135 11.82 -15.24 20.46
N ILE A 136 11.87 -15.39 19.14
CA ILE A 136 12.17 -16.69 18.51
C ILE A 136 13.57 -17.17 18.89
N ASP A 137 14.58 -16.29 18.83
CA ASP A 137 15.95 -16.63 19.25
C ASP A 137 16.00 -17.08 20.71
N ALA A 138 15.35 -16.35 21.60
CA ALA A 138 15.29 -16.70 23.03
C ALA A 138 14.63 -18.07 23.23
N PHE A 139 13.54 -18.35 22.50
CA PHE A 139 12.91 -19.66 22.55
C PHE A 139 13.86 -20.78 22.07
N ILE A 140 14.55 -20.58 20.95
CA ILE A 140 15.52 -21.55 20.40
C ILE A 140 16.64 -21.77 21.41
N GLN A 141 17.16 -20.71 22.02
CA GLN A 141 18.24 -20.76 23.01
C GLN A 141 17.86 -21.62 24.24
N ASP A 142 16.62 -21.48 24.71
CA ASP A 142 16.18 -22.07 25.98
C ASP A 142 15.58 -23.48 25.82
N ASN A 143 15.08 -23.84 24.62
CA ASN A 143 14.27 -25.05 24.44
C ASN A 143 14.87 -26.10 23.48
N PHE A 144 15.82 -25.73 22.62
CA PHE A 144 16.40 -26.66 21.65
C PHE A 144 17.72 -27.26 22.12
N ASP A 145 18.06 -28.46 21.63
CA ASP A 145 19.35 -29.09 21.88
C ASP A 145 20.50 -28.35 21.17
N ASP A 146 21.75 -28.68 21.49
CA ASP A 146 22.90 -27.94 20.98
C ASP A 146 22.97 -27.86 19.45
N ALA A 147 22.69 -28.96 18.75
CA ALA A 147 22.77 -29.00 17.30
C ALA A 147 21.61 -28.25 16.64
N GLU A 148 20.39 -28.44 17.15
CA GLU A 148 19.19 -27.78 16.66
C GLU A 148 19.21 -26.28 16.95
N ARG A 149 19.70 -25.89 18.13
CA ARG A 149 19.90 -24.49 18.52
C ARG A 149 20.90 -23.79 17.62
N ASP A 150 22.06 -24.40 17.39
CA ASP A 150 23.12 -23.79 16.57
C ASP A 150 22.66 -23.60 15.12
N ASP A 151 21.94 -24.56 14.54
CA ASP A 151 21.35 -24.38 13.21
C ASP A 151 20.22 -23.33 13.21
N GLY A 152 19.31 -23.39 14.18
CA GLY A 152 18.21 -22.43 14.32
C GLY A 152 18.70 -20.98 14.37
N LEU A 153 19.61 -20.68 15.30
CA LEU A 153 20.20 -19.34 15.43
C LEU A 153 20.96 -18.91 14.18
N LYS A 154 21.67 -19.84 13.53
CA LYS A 154 22.32 -19.58 12.24
C LYS A 154 21.30 -19.17 11.17
N GLN A 155 20.21 -19.91 10.98
CA GLN A 155 19.22 -19.59 9.94
C GLN A 155 18.49 -18.27 10.22
N ILE A 156 18.12 -17.98 11.48
CA ILE A 156 17.52 -16.68 11.83
C ILE A 156 18.53 -15.54 11.62
N SER A 157 19.81 -15.75 11.91
CA SER A 157 20.86 -14.75 11.62
C SER A 157 21.02 -14.49 10.12
N ARG A 158 20.86 -15.50 9.26
CA ARG A 158 20.86 -15.35 7.79
C ARG A 158 19.67 -14.51 7.33
N LEU A 159 18.48 -14.72 7.89
CA LEU A 159 17.32 -13.85 7.62
C LEU A 159 17.60 -12.40 8.02
N ARG A 160 18.15 -12.15 9.21
CA ARG A 160 18.52 -10.78 9.64
C ARG A 160 19.55 -10.15 8.70
N ARG A 161 20.52 -10.94 8.21
CA ARG A 161 21.48 -10.49 7.21
C ARG A 161 20.82 -10.13 5.88
N ALA A 162 19.78 -10.87 5.45
CA ALA A 162 18.98 -10.51 4.27
C ALA A 162 18.24 -9.20 4.46
N ILE A 163 17.65 -8.97 5.65
CA ILE A 163 17.00 -7.70 6.02
C ILE A 163 18.02 -6.55 5.98
N GLU A 164 19.18 -6.73 6.59
CA GLU A 164 20.24 -5.72 6.61
C GLU A 164 20.69 -5.33 5.18
N ARG A 165 20.72 -6.28 4.25
CA ARG A 165 21.08 -6.03 2.85
C ARG A 165 19.93 -5.51 1.99
N GLY A 166 18.75 -5.29 2.57
CA GLY A 166 17.53 -4.87 1.85
C GLY A 166 16.98 -5.94 0.90
N LYS A 167 17.40 -7.20 1.06
CA LYS A 167 16.97 -8.35 0.24
C LYS A 167 15.71 -9.02 0.77
N ALA A 168 15.52 -8.99 2.10
CA ALA A 168 14.28 -9.36 2.75
C ALA A 168 13.54 -8.11 3.26
N THR A 169 12.22 -8.14 3.16
CA THR A 169 11.31 -7.07 3.55
C THR A 169 10.32 -7.55 4.61
N VAL A 170 9.46 -6.65 5.08
CA VAL A 170 8.31 -6.99 5.93
C VAL A 170 7.45 -8.13 5.40
N ILE A 171 7.33 -8.29 4.07
CA ILE A 171 6.55 -9.37 3.46
C ILE A 171 7.22 -10.72 3.75
N ASP A 172 8.53 -10.81 3.49
CA ASP A 172 9.32 -12.02 3.72
C ASP A 172 9.30 -12.41 5.21
N VAL A 173 9.50 -11.44 6.10
CA VAL A 173 9.52 -11.70 7.54
C VAL A 173 8.15 -12.11 8.06
N ASN A 174 7.07 -11.52 7.55
CA ASN A 174 5.72 -11.95 7.92
C ASN A 174 5.42 -13.39 7.46
N ASP A 175 5.89 -13.78 6.26
CA ASP A 175 5.73 -15.16 5.79
C ASP A 175 6.56 -16.14 6.63
N VAL A 176 7.79 -15.77 7.00
CA VAL A 176 8.64 -16.57 7.90
C VAL A 176 7.95 -16.78 9.26
N LEU A 177 7.37 -15.73 9.84
CA LEU A 177 6.70 -15.77 11.16
C LEU A 177 5.27 -16.30 11.11
N LEU A 178 4.73 -16.65 9.94
CA LEU A 178 3.36 -17.15 9.81
C LEU A 178 3.04 -18.36 10.71
N PRO A 179 3.93 -19.37 10.89
CA PRO A 179 3.64 -20.51 11.74
C PRO A 179 3.39 -20.13 13.21
N THR A 180 4.06 -19.09 13.71
CA THR A 180 4.02 -18.67 15.11
C THR A 180 3.12 -17.47 15.37
N THR A 181 2.36 -17.00 14.38
CA THR A 181 1.47 -15.84 14.51
C THR A 181 -0.01 -16.22 14.46
N GLN A 182 -0.83 -15.40 15.11
CA GLN A 182 -2.29 -15.49 15.07
C GLN A 182 -2.90 -14.11 14.83
N VAL A 183 -4.07 -14.07 14.19
CA VAL A 183 -4.78 -12.82 13.91
C VAL A 183 -5.28 -12.21 15.23
N ASP A 184 -5.06 -10.90 15.37
CA ASP A 184 -5.56 -10.12 16.50
C ASP A 184 -5.98 -8.74 15.98
N THR A 185 -7.29 -8.50 15.94
CA THR A 185 -7.87 -7.25 15.43
C THR A 185 -7.71 -6.07 16.39
N THR A 186 -7.25 -6.31 17.62
CA THR A 186 -7.02 -5.27 18.63
C THR A 186 -5.58 -4.79 18.65
N HIS A 187 -4.64 -5.62 18.22
CA HIS A 187 -3.23 -5.26 18.12
C HIS A 187 -2.97 -4.39 16.88
N PRO A 188 -2.11 -3.35 16.95
CA PRO A 188 -1.85 -2.44 15.82
C PRO A 188 -1.30 -3.13 14.56
N LEU A 189 -0.64 -4.29 14.70
CA LEU A 189 -0.14 -5.09 13.57
C LEU A 189 -1.21 -5.98 12.93
N GLY A 190 -2.42 -6.05 13.50
CA GLY A 190 -3.46 -7.01 13.10
C GLY A 190 -3.15 -8.47 13.45
N ARG A 191 -2.06 -8.71 14.19
CA ARG A 191 -1.58 -10.02 14.62
C ARG A 191 -0.68 -9.92 15.84
N VAL A 192 -0.48 -11.06 16.48
CA VAL A 192 0.47 -11.27 17.59
C VAL A 192 1.12 -12.65 17.47
N LEU A 193 2.23 -12.87 18.18
CA LEU A 193 2.78 -14.20 18.37
C LEU A 193 1.82 -15.07 19.19
N LYS A 194 1.68 -16.34 18.81
CA LYS A 194 0.96 -17.36 19.59
C LYS A 194 1.64 -17.52 20.94
N GLN A 195 0.83 -17.72 21.97
CA GLN A 195 1.31 -17.99 23.32
C GLN A 195 0.53 -19.16 23.94
N PRO A 196 1.20 -20.22 24.43
CA PRO A 196 2.65 -20.43 24.39
C PRO A 196 3.17 -20.74 22.97
N LEU A 197 4.46 -20.47 22.71
CA LEU A 197 5.13 -20.89 21.49
C LEU A 197 5.34 -22.41 21.48
N ALA A 198 5.13 -23.04 20.31
CA ALA A 198 5.31 -24.48 20.13
C ALA A 198 6.60 -24.78 19.35
N ALA A 199 7.37 -25.77 19.82
CA ALA A 199 8.66 -26.13 19.21
C ALA A 199 8.55 -26.49 17.72
N ASP A 200 7.51 -27.21 17.31
CA ASP A 200 7.30 -27.57 15.90
C ASP A 200 7.04 -26.34 15.02
N GLU A 201 6.29 -25.36 15.51
CA GLU A 201 6.07 -24.10 14.77
C GLU A 201 7.37 -23.29 14.64
N ILE A 202 8.25 -23.35 15.64
CA ILE A 202 9.56 -22.69 15.61
C ILE A 202 10.49 -23.38 14.60
N ARG A 203 10.44 -24.70 14.46
CA ARG A 203 11.17 -25.43 13.41
C ARG A 203 10.71 -24.97 12.02
N ASP A 204 9.41 -24.80 11.82
CA ASP A 204 8.88 -24.26 10.55
C ASP A 204 9.38 -22.83 10.27
N VAL A 205 9.47 -21.98 11.31
CA VAL A 205 10.05 -20.63 11.18
C VAL A 205 11.52 -20.71 10.76
N VAL A 206 12.32 -21.60 11.38
CA VAL A 206 13.73 -21.83 11.04
C VAL A 206 13.88 -22.30 9.59
N GLU A 207 13.04 -23.24 9.15
CA GLU A 207 13.05 -23.73 7.77
C GLU A 207 12.71 -22.60 6.77
N ARG A 208 11.68 -21.79 7.05
CA ARG A 208 11.33 -20.64 6.21
C ARG A 208 12.45 -19.59 6.19
N ALA A 209 13.08 -19.31 7.33
CA ALA A 209 14.23 -18.40 7.40
C ALA A 209 15.40 -18.89 6.54
N LYS A 210 15.67 -20.21 6.56
CA LYS A 210 16.66 -20.84 5.68
C LYS A 210 16.32 -20.63 4.21
N LEU A 211 15.07 -20.81 3.80
CA LEU A 211 14.65 -20.59 2.41
C LEU A 211 14.89 -19.15 1.95
N VAL A 212 14.68 -18.15 2.81
CA VAL A 212 15.00 -16.75 2.50
C VAL A 212 16.51 -16.56 2.35
N GLY A 213 17.30 -17.13 3.27
CA GLY A 213 18.77 -17.07 3.19
C GLY A 213 19.34 -17.74 1.94
N ASP A 214 18.78 -18.89 1.56
CA ASP A 214 19.17 -19.65 0.37
C ASP A 214 18.77 -18.93 -0.92
N ARG A 215 17.57 -18.35 -0.98
CA ARG A 215 17.10 -17.54 -2.13
C ARG A 215 18.04 -16.36 -2.43
N ASP A 216 18.59 -15.76 -1.38
CA ASP A 216 19.45 -14.58 -1.48
C ASP A 216 20.95 -14.92 -1.53
N ASP A 217 21.31 -16.20 -1.76
CA ASP A 217 22.67 -16.74 -1.85
C ASP A 217 23.56 -16.32 -0.65
N LEU A 218 22.98 -16.26 0.55
CA LEU A 218 23.74 -15.95 1.76
C LEU A 218 24.57 -17.16 2.19
N ALA A 219 25.82 -16.91 2.57
CA ALA A 219 26.69 -17.95 3.12
C ALA A 219 26.00 -18.66 4.31
N ASP A 220 26.14 -19.99 4.38
CA ASP A 220 25.60 -20.80 5.48
C ASP A 220 26.49 -20.70 6.71
N GLN A 221 26.44 -19.53 7.35
CA GLN A 221 27.19 -19.21 8.55
C GLN A 221 26.38 -18.26 9.43
N PHE A 222 26.78 -18.17 10.70
CA PHE A 222 26.22 -17.19 11.61
C PHE A 222 26.62 -15.76 11.22
N PHE A 223 25.69 -14.83 11.34
CA PHE A 223 25.93 -13.39 11.19
C PHE A 223 25.59 -12.66 12.48
N GLU A 224 26.42 -11.69 12.86
CA GLU A 224 26.15 -10.85 14.02
C GLU A 224 24.86 -10.04 13.83
N ARG A 225 24.00 -10.04 14.85
CA ARG A 225 22.74 -9.29 14.86
C ARG A 225 23.06 -7.80 14.90
N LYS A 226 22.75 -7.08 13.82
CA LYS A 226 22.72 -5.62 13.84
C LYS A 226 21.41 -5.11 14.45
N PRO A 227 21.47 -4.12 15.36
CA PRO A 227 20.30 -3.44 15.87
C PRO A 227 19.43 -2.85 14.75
N ILE A 228 18.11 -2.88 14.92
CA ILE A 228 17.18 -2.40 13.87
C ILE A 228 17.25 -0.89 13.69
N ASP A 229 17.63 -0.15 14.74
CA ASP A 229 17.76 1.29 14.73
C ASP A 229 18.96 1.76 13.89
N GLU A 230 20.04 0.98 13.83
CA GLU A 230 21.15 1.23 12.90
C GLU A 230 20.74 1.01 11.44
N ILE A 231 19.93 -0.02 11.17
CA ILE A 231 19.38 -0.31 9.85
C ILE A 231 18.45 0.83 9.43
N LEU A 232 17.54 1.24 10.32
CA LEU A 232 16.63 2.37 10.09
C LEU A 232 17.41 3.64 9.79
N LYS A 233 18.40 3.99 10.60
CA LYS A 233 19.23 5.19 10.39
C LYS A 233 19.84 5.20 9.00
N ARG A 234 20.43 4.07 8.57
CA ARG A 234 21.02 3.94 7.23
C ARG A 234 19.97 4.12 6.14
N GLU A 235 18.79 3.52 6.28
CA GLU A 235 17.72 3.67 5.28
C GLU A 235 17.17 5.10 5.21
N LEU A 236 17.02 5.77 6.37
CA LEU A 236 16.62 7.18 6.42
C LEU A 236 17.67 8.07 5.75
N THR A 237 18.96 7.87 6.03
CA THR A 237 20.05 8.58 5.34
C THR A 237 20.04 8.30 3.83
N ALA A 238 19.88 7.04 3.42
CA ALA A 238 19.82 6.69 2.01
C ALA A 238 18.59 7.30 1.29
N ALA A 239 17.46 7.50 1.98
CA ALA A 239 16.32 8.24 1.44
C ALA A 239 16.66 9.71 1.14
N VAL A 240 17.55 10.33 1.92
CA VAL A 240 18.04 11.69 1.67
C VAL A 240 19.02 11.73 0.51
N ASP A 241 20.00 10.82 0.52
CA ASP A 241 21.15 10.88 -0.40
C ASP A 241 20.86 10.29 -1.78
N GLN A 242 20.06 9.21 -1.83
CA GLN A 242 19.82 8.40 -3.03
C GLN A 242 18.36 8.48 -3.49
N GLY A 243 17.47 9.00 -2.64
CA GLY A 243 16.03 8.99 -2.89
C GLY A 243 15.38 7.62 -2.66
N GLY A 244 14.23 7.45 -3.31
CA GLY A 244 13.42 6.24 -3.27
C GLY A 244 14.00 5.08 -4.07
N PHE A 245 13.29 3.96 -4.10
CA PHE A 245 13.59 2.82 -4.97
C PHE A 245 12.89 2.95 -6.32
#